data_AF-A0A9W8IZQ9-F1
#
_entry.id   AF-A0A9W8IZQ9-F1
#
_cell.length_a   1.000
_cell.length_b   1.000
_cell.length_c   1.000
_cell.angle_alpha   90.00
_cell.angle_beta   90.00
_cell.angle_gamma   90.00
#
_symmetry.space_group_name_H-M   'P 1'
#
loop_
_entity.id
_entity.type
_entity.pdbx_description
1 polymer ?
#
loop_
_entity_poly.entity_id
_entity_poly.type
_entity_poly.pdbx_seq_one_letter_code
_entity_poly.pdbx_strand_id
1 'polypeptide(L)'
;MGYEAYVIKYSVRVTFTKRYLRELDVLGMRSAWKGFRGHSEYLMLNAQFFRLGQQRNWKSMSLNSLVREYQSRFIHPSEWACFPRKLLHFYDGGILPDNFDPSMPDSTSVLSSEISNWYQQVRDDLVEKVRLAHPAFIESPLAPELEVSGAEDALDLAALVFSCADCLKGTYHMGAALVGWDNILTHICSSALSRWHGTLNWSEKGHASALALMELVGKDPRTTTAEDMDKLDARFFCEGCEYTNSTGVKWRKALKWRECLTHVLCCVKPGHDDTPQTWLLLSEEAAQSVKLREGPYPLRNRPIWGCGLCTKHLETPEEHAAVVNHITTEHVDEVGAIAELEIGRDLVYFPNLFTDFLEKPSWPYKLYPSHTMSQTPSKEEIICKLR
;
A
#
# COMPACT_ATOMS: atom_id res chain seq x y z
N MET A 1 -41.64 12.79 31.65
CA MET A 1 -40.78 12.66 30.46
C MET A 1 -39.65 13.67 30.63
N GLY A 2 -38.52 13.23 31.17
CA GLY A 2 -37.33 14.05 31.31
C GLY A 2 -36.36 13.71 30.18
N TYR A 3 -35.91 14.72 29.44
CA TYR A 3 -34.80 14.59 28.51
C TYR A 3 -33.52 14.92 29.29
N GLU A 4 -32.68 13.92 29.54
CA GLU A 4 -31.30 14.12 29.97
C GLU A 4 -30.46 14.47 28.72
N ALA A 5 -29.94 15.69 28.67
CA ALA A 5 -28.98 16.11 27.66
C ALA A 5 -27.56 15.73 28.13
N TYR A 6 -26.90 14.84 27.39
CA TYR A 6 -25.54 14.41 27.65
C TYR A 6 -24.52 15.52 27.33
N VAL A 7 -23.71 15.85 28.34
CA VAL A 7 -22.28 16.25 28.27
C VAL A 7 -21.89 17.40 27.32
N ILE A 8 -21.97 18.65 27.81
CA ILE A 8 -21.09 19.75 27.36
C ILE A 8 -19.86 19.78 28.30
N LYS A 9 -18.87 18.88 28.11
CA LYS A 9 -17.74 18.76 29.06
C LYS A 9 -16.61 19.80 28.90
N TYR A 10 -16.66 20.71 27.93
CA TYR A 10 -15.52 21.60 27.66
C TYR A 10 -15.94 23.03 27.29
N SER A 11 -16.54 23.76 28.24
CA SER A 11 -16.59 25.22 28.15
C SER A 11 -15.36 25.81 28.84
N VAL A 12 -14.50 26.51 28.09
CA VAL A 12 -13.41 27.29 28.68
C VAL A 12 -14.01 28.62 29.12
N ARG A 13 -14.27 28.76 30.43
CA ARG A 13 -14.74 30.01 31.01
C ARG A 13 -13.52 30.83 31.44
N VAL A 14 -13.12 31.80 30.62
CA VAL A 14 -12.09 32.78 31.03
C VAL A 14 -12.76 33.79 31.96
N THR A 15 -12.56 33.63 33.27
CA THR A 15 -13.08 34.58 34.26
C THR A 15 -12.03 35.63 34.59
N PHE A 16 -12.29 36.88 34.21
CA PHE A 16 -11.52 38.03 34.70
C PHE A 16 -12.08 38.49 36.04
N THR A 17 -11.22 38.79 37.01
CA THR A 17 -11.67 39.34 38.30
C THR A 17 -12.11 40.80 38.12
N LYS A 18 -13.24 41.19 38.74
CA LYS A 18 -13.80 42.56 38.67
C LYS A 18 -12.80 43.66 39.05
N ARG A 19 -11.75 43.33 39.80
CA ARG A 19 -10.68 44.25 40.23
C ARG A 19 -9.85 44.74 39.04
N TYR A 20 -9.48 43.85 38.13
CA TYR A 20 -8.65 44.16 36.96
C TYR A 20 -9.34 45.11 35.98
N LEU A 21 -10.66 44.99 35.84
CA LEU A 21 -11.45 45.83 34.92
C LEU A 21 -11.62 47.27 35.44
N ARG A 22 -11.67 47.49 36.76
CA ARG A 22 -11.80 48.85 37.34
C ARG A 22 -10.51 49.66 37.26
N GLU A 23 -9.34 49.02 37.40
CA GLU A 23 -8.05 49.72 37.33
C GLU A 23 -7.71 50.20 35.91
N LEU A 24 -8.24 49.54 34.88
CA LEU A 24 -8.06 49.92 33.47
C LEU A 24 -8.89 51.16 33.05
N ASP A 25 -10.07 51.36 33.64
CA ASP A 25 -10.94 52.51 33.34
C ASP A 25 -10.43 53.82 33.95
N VAL A 26 -9.84 53.77 35.15
CA VAL A 26 -9.38 54.96 35.88
C VAL A 26 -8.17 55.63 35.22
N LEU A 27 -7.37 54.89 34.43
CA LEU A 27 -6.10 55.40 33.87
C LEU A 27 -6.21 56.04 32.48
N GLY A 28 -7.40 56.16 31.88
CA GLY A 28 -7.58 56.83 30.59
C GLY A 28 -6.79 56.22 29.42
N MET A 29 -6.31 54.97 29.56
CA MET A 29 -5.40 54.33 28.62
C MET A 29 -6.13 53.68 27.44
N ARG A 30 -6.60 54.49 26.48
CA ARG A 30 -7.13 53.97 25.20
C ARG A 30 -6.09 53.13 24.42
N SER A 31 -4.80 53.41 24.61
CA SER A 31 -3.71 52.60 24.06
C SER A 31 -3.60 51.23 24.73
N ALA A 32 -3.83 51.12 26.05
CA ALA A 32 -3.82 49.84 26.77
C ALA A 32 -5.00 48.94 26.37
N TRP A 33 -6.15 49.52 26.01
CA TRP A 33 -7.30 48.77 25.50
C TRP A 33 -7.01 48.03 24.18
N LYS A 34 -6.24 48.64 23.27
CA LYS A 34 -5.81 47.96 22.04
C LYS A 34 -4.90 46.76 22.34
N GLY A 35 -3.97 46.91 23.30
CA GLY A 35 -3.13 45.82 23.77
C GLY A 35 -3.91 44.70 24.45
N PHE A 36 -4.88 45.05 25.30
CA PHE A 36 -5.75 44.09 25.99
C PHE A 36 -6.62 43.29 25.01
N ARG A 37 -7.21 43.95 24.00
CA ARG A 37 -8.00 43.27 22.96
C ARG A 37 -7.17 42.21 22.23
N GLY A 38 -6.00 42.60 21.73
CA GLY A 38 -5.11 41.66 21.04
C GLY A 38 -4.67 40.49 21.92
N HIS A 39 -4.36 40.75 23.20
CA HIS A 39 -4.03 39.69 24.15
C HIS A 39 -5.23 38.75 24.42
N SER A 40 -6.45 39.29 24.56
CA SER A 40 -7.65 38.49 24.77
C SER A 40 -8.03 37.63 23.55
N GLU A 41 -7.91 38.17 22.34
CA GLU A 41 -8.11 37.43 21.09
C GLU A 41 -7.08 36.30 20.96
N TYR A 42 -5.81 36.59 21.26
CA TYR A 42 -4.75 35.58 21.30
C TYR A 42 -5.05 34.46 22.31
N LEU A 43 -5.47 34.79 23.54
CA LEU A 43 -5.85 33.80 24.55
C LEU A 43 -7.07 32.97 24.12
N MET A 44 -8.06 33.58 23.46
CA MET A 44 -9.23 32.87 22.93
C MET A 44 -8.82 31.91 21.81
N LEU A 45 -7.98 32.34 20.86
CA LEU A 45 -7.46 31.49 19.79
C LEU A 45 -6.65 30.32 20.35
N ASN A 46 -5.79 30.57 21.34
CA ASN A 46 -5.02 29.51 22.00
C ASN A 46 -5.92 28.52 22.75
N ALA A 47 -6.93 29.02 23.48
CA ALA A 47 -7.88 28.17 24.18
C ALA A 47 -8.71 27.32 23.20
N GLN A 48 -9.13 27.90 22.08
CA GLN A 48 -9.81 27.18 21.01
C GLN A 48 -8.90 26.13 20.38
N PHE A 49 -7.65 26.47 20.07
CA PHE A 49 -6.66 25.55 19.52
C PHE A 49 -6.42 24.37 20.46
N PHE A 50 -6.20 24.63 21.76
CA PHE A 50 -5.99 23.59 22.75
C PHE A 50 -7.22 22.68 22.92
N ARG A 51 -8.42 23.26 22.98
CA ARG A 51 -9.67 22.49 23.06
C ARG A 51 -9.86 21.60 21.83
N LEU A 52 -9.63 22.14 20.63
CA LEU A 52 -9.70 21.37 19.39
C LEU A 52 -8.63 20.27 19.36
N GLY A 53 -7.42 20.55 19.85
CA GLY A 53 -6.35 19.56 20.00
C GLY A 53 -6.75 18.42 20.93
N GLN A 54 -7.30 18.71 22.12
CA GLN A 54 -7.80 17.70 23.04
C GLN A 54 -8.95 16.88 22.44
N GLN A 55 -9.90 17.54 21.77
CA GLN A 55 -11.01 16.85 21.12
C GLN A 55 -10.53 15.92 20.00
N ARG A 56 -9.57 16.37 19.17
CA ARG A 56 -8.94 15.55 18.13
C ARG A 56 -8.16 14.37 18.73
N ASN A 57 -7.41 14.59 19.80
CA ASN A 57 -6.69 13.50 20.46
C ASN A 57 -7.66 12.46 21.03
N TRP A 58 -8.72 12.90 21.72
CA TRP A 58 -9.74 12.00 22.26
C TRP A 58 -10.48 11.22 21.15
N LYS A 59 -10.90 11.90 20.08
CA LYS A 59 -11.53 11.25 18.91
C LYS A 59 -10.57 10.23 18.28
N SER A 60 -9.31 10.59 18.10
CA SER A 60 -8.28 9.71 17.55
C SER A 60 -8.06 8.46 18.40
N MET A 61 -7.95 8.61 19.73
CA MET A 61 -7.79 7.46 20.63
C MET A 61 -9.02 6.54 20.63
N SER A 62 -10.21 7.13 20.68
CA SER A 62 -11.47 6.37 20.69
C SER A 62 -11.68 5.62 19.37
N LEU A 63 -11.40 6.27 18.25
CA LEU A 63 -11.44 5.65 16.93
C LEU A 63 -10.39 4.54 16.79
N ASN A 64 -9.16 4.74 17.28
CA ASN A 64 -8.14 3.68 17.28
C ASN A 64 -8.60 2.46 18.09
N SER A 65 -9.24 2.67 19.23
CA SER A 65 -9.80 1.58 20.04
C SER A 65 -10.89 0.83 19.26
N LEU A 66 -11.83 1.55 18.65
CA LEU A 66 -12.91 0.96 17.86
C LEU A 66 -12.38 0.19 16.64
N VAL A 67 -11.39 0.75 15.93
CA VAL A 67 -10.75 0.12 14.77
C VAL A 67 -10.04 -1.17 15.18
N ARG A 68 -9.29 -1.17 16.27
CA ARG A 68 -8.63 -2.39 16.78
C ARG A 68 -9.65 -3.46 17.13
N GLU A 69 -10.74 -3.09 17.81
CA GLU A 69 -11.85 -4.01 18.11
C GLU A 69 -12.46 -4.57 16.82
N TYR A 70 -12.76 -3.70 15.85
CA TYR A 70 -13.31 -4.09 14.55
C TYR A 70 -12.39 -5.06 13.81
N GLN A 71 -11.11 -4.72 13.66
CA GLN A 71 -10.12 -5.57 13.00
C GLN A 71 -9.97 -6.93 13.68
N SER A 72 -9.94 -6.96 15.01
CA SER A 72 -9.81 -8.21 15.76
C SER A 72 -11.02 -9.14 15.64
N ARG A 73 -12.22 -8.60 15.39
CA ARG A 73 -13.47 -9.36 15.36
C ARG A 73 -13.94 -9.73 13.97
N PHE A 74 -13.71 -8.87 12.99
CA PHE A 74 -14.38 -8.95 11.69
C PHE A 74 -13.44 -9.08 10.51
N ILE A 75 -12.13 -8.87 10.68
CA ILE A 75 -11.17 -8.88 9.57
C ILE A 75 -10.13 -9.95 9.81
N HIS A 76 -9.93 -10.81 8.81
CA HIS A 76 -8.88 -11.80 8.88
C HIS A 76 -7.49 -11.11 8.93
N PRO A 77 -6.54 -11.58 9.74
CA PRO A 77 -5.26 -10.88 9.90
C PRO A 77 -4.44 -10.66 8.62
N SER A 78 -4.57 -11.54 7.63
CA SER A 78 -3.99 -11.34 6.29
C SER A 78 -4.52 -10.09 5.57
N GLU A 79 -5.75 -9.67 5.85
CA GLU A 79 -6.42 -8.54 5.22
C GLU A 79 -6.16 -7.22 5.95
N TRP A 80 -5.50 -7.24 7.11
CA TRP A 80 -5.21 -6.01 7.87
C TRP A 80 -4.34 -5.03 7.09
N ALA A 81 -3.49 -5.52 6.18
CA ALA A 81 -2.68 -4.68 5.31
C ALA A 81 -3.54 -3.85 4.32
N CYS A 82 -4.72 -4.36 3.94
CA CYS A 82 -5.68 -3.72 3.04
C CYS A 82 -6.62 -2.74 3.76
N PHE A 83 -6.61 -2.71 5.10
CA PHE A 83 -7.54 -1.92 5.90
C PHE A 83 -7.17 -0.43 5.89
N PRO A 84 -8.07 0.52 5.52
CA PRO A 84 -7.75 1.93 5.24
C PRO A 84 -7.56 2.78 6.51
N ARG A 85 -6.69 2.34 7.42
CA ARG A 85 -6.55 2.90 8.77
C ARG A 85 -6.28 4.40 8.77
N LYS A 86 -5.40 4.87 7.88
CA LYS A 86 -5.02 6.28 7.80
C LYS A 86 -6.15 7.18 7.32
N LEU A 87 -7.10 6.64 6.56
CA LEU A 87 -8.25 7.39 6.02
C LEU A 87 -9.36 7.60 7.04
N LEU A 88 -9.40 6.77 8.09
CA LEU A 88 -10.33 6.97 9.20
C LEU A 88 -9.98 8.18 10.06
N HIS A 89 -8.70 8.57 10.12
CA HIS A 89 -8.23 9.67 10.96
C HIS A 89 -8.31 11.06 10.31
N PHE A 90 -8.82 11.17 9.08
CA PHE A 90 -8.84 12.43 8.35
C PHE A 90 -10.03 13.30 8.76
N TYR A 91 -9.73 14.41 9.44
CA TYR A 91 -10.73 15.42 9.84
C TYR A 91 -11.29 16.23 8.67
N ASP A 92 -10.62 16.20 7.51
CA ASP A 92 -11.02 16.93 6.30
C ASP A 92 -11.17 15.91 5.15
N GLY A 93 -12.25 15.13 5.15
CA GLY A 93 -12.58 14.19 4.07
C GLY A 93 -12.16 12.73 4.30
N GLY A 94 -12.17 12.26 5.55
CA GLY A 94 -12.04 10.84 5.87
C GLY A 94 -13.27 10.02 5.46
N ILE A 95 -13.18 8.70 5.63
CA ILE A 95 -14.29 7.76 5.30
C ILE A 95 -15.51 7.98 6.22
N LEU A 96 -15.28 8.46 7.44
CA LEU A 96 -16.32 8.58 8.45
C LEU A 96 -17.03 9.94 8.40
N PRO A 97 -18.36 9.99 8.62
CA PRO A 97 -19.11 11.24 8.75
C PRO A 97 -18.55 12.17 9.83
N ASP A 98 -18.66 13.49 9.63
CA ASP A 98 -18.19 14.51 10.60
C ASP A 98 -18.81 14.36 12.01
N ASN A 99 -20.02 13.82 12.07
CA ASN A 99 -20.79 13.57 13.29
C ASN A 99 -20.56 12.16 13.88
N PHE A 100 -19.65 11.36 13.32
CA PHE A 100 -19.33 10.04 13.84
C PHE A 100 -18.79 10.13 15.27
N ASP A 101 -19.41 9.38 16.18
CA ASP A 101 -19.00 9.25 17.57
C ASP A 101 -18.62 7.78 17.86
N PRO A 102 -17.32 7.48 18.05
CA PRO A 102 -16.86 6.11 18.30
C PRO A 102 -17.34 5.53 19.64
N SER A 103 -17.95 6.33 20.52
CA SER A 103 -18.52 5.86 21.79
C SER A 103 -19.96 5.35 21.68
N MET A 104 -20.60 5.52 20.53
CA MET A 104 -21.98 5.07 20.31
C MET A 104 -22.06 3.54 20.16
N PRO A 105 -23.12 2.87 20.65
CA PRO A 105 -23.26 1.41 20.59
C PRO A 105 -23.27 0.82 19.18
N ASP A 106 -23.66 1.60 18.17
CA ASP A 106 -23.76 1.23 16.76
C ASP A 106 -22.51 1.63 15.95
N SER A 107 -21.50 2.21 16.59
CA SER A 107 -20.30 2.72 15.93
C SER A 107 -19.55 1.66 15.11
N THR A 108 -19.53 0.39 15.54
CA THR A 108 -18.93 -0.72 14.79
C THR A 108 -19.67 -1.01 13.49
N SER A 109 -21.01 -1.03 13.52
CA SER A 109 -21.82 -1.26 12.32
C SER A 109 -21.71 -0.10 11.33
N VAL A 110 -21.67 1.14 11.83
CA VAL A 110 -21.46 2.31 10.99
C VAL A 110 -20.06 2.26 10.36
N LEU A 111 -19.02 1.98 11.15
CA LEU A 111 -17.65 1.82 10.64
C LEU A 111 -17.57 0.76 9.53
N SER A 112 -18.19 -0.41 9.74
CA SER A 112 -18.23 -1.48 8.74
C SER A 112 -18.89 -1.02 7.44
N SER A 113 -20.09 -0.41 7.55
CA SER A 113 -20.83 0.07 6.38
C SER A 113 -20.07 1.17 5.63
N GLU A 114 -19.45 2.12 6.32
CA GLU A 114 -18.70 3.21 5.68
C GLU A 114 -17.44 2.69 4.98
N ILE A 115 -16.76 1.70 5.57
CA ILE A 115 -15.60 1.06 4.93
C ILE A 115 -16.02 0.30 3.68
N SER A 116 -17.11 -0.49 3.74
CA SER A 116 -17.63 -1.20 2.56
C SER A 116 -18.06 -0.24 1.46
N ASN A 117 -18.80 0.82 1.81
CA ASN A 117 -19.21 1.87 0.87
C ASN A 117 -17.99 2.54 0.22
N TRP A 118 -16.96 2.83 1.01
CA TRP A 118 -15.74 3.42 0.51
C TRP A 118 -14.98 2.48 -0.43
N TYR A 119 -14.84 1.19 -0.09
CA TYR A 119 -14.24 0.21 -0.99
C TYR A 119 -14.99 0.13 -2.32
N GLN A 120 -16.33 0.14 -2.28
CA GLN A 120 -17.14 0.16 -3.50
C GLN A 120 -16.91 1.43 -4.31
N GLN A 121 -16.88 2.62 -3.69
CA GLN A 121 -16.62 3.88 -4.38
C GLN A 121 -15.25 3.90 -5.07
N VAL A 122 -14.21 3.39 -4.39
CA VAL A 122 -12.87 3.26 -4.99
C VAL A 122 -12.90 2.29 -6.17
N ARG A 123 -13.58 1.15 -6.02
CA ARG A 123 -13.74 0.15 -7.06
C ARG A 123 -14.44 0.73 -8.29
N ASP A 124 -15.58 1.38 -8.09
CA ASP A 124 -16.38 2.02 -9.14
C ASP A 124 -15.58 3.12 -9.87
N ASP A 125 -14.84 3.97 -9.15
CA ASP A 125 -13.96 5.01 -9.74
C ASP A 125 -12.89 4.40 -10.65
N LEU A 126 -12.24 3.32 -10.20
CA LEU A 126 -11.21 2.64 -10.99
C LEU A 126 -11.78 1.93 -12.22
N VAL A 127 -12.94 1.27 -12.07
CA VAL A 127 -13.65 0.65 -13.19
C VAL A 127 -14.04 1.70 -14.23
N GLU A 128 -14.56 2.85 -13.80
CA GLU A 128 -14.90 3.94 -14.72
C GLU A 128 -13.67 4.49 -15.44
N LYS A 129 -12.55 4.67 -14.73
CA LYS A 129 -11.27 5.06 -15.35
C LYS A 129 -10.81 4.06 -16.41
N VAL A 130 -10.94 2.76 -16.15
CA VAL A 130 -10.62 1.71 -17.14
C VAL A 130 -11.57 1.78 -18.33
N ARG A 131 -12.87 1.97 -18.09
CA ARG A 131 -13.89 2.12 -19.14
C ARG A 131 -13.57 3.29 -20.07
N LEU A 132 -13.22 4.44 -19.49
CA LEU A 132 -12.87 5.65 -20.24
C LEU A 132 -11.56 5.51 -21.01
N ALA A 133 -10.55 4.85 -20.41
CA ALA A 133 -9.26 4.66 -21.05
C ALA A 133 -9.30 3.61 -22.18
N HIS A 134 -10.14 2.58 -22.05
CA HIS A 134 -10.17 1.46 -22.98
C HIS A 134 -11.58 0.89 -23.19
N PRO A 135 -12.49 1.60 -23.89
CA PRO A 135 -13.88 1.17 -24.05
C PRO A 135 -14.00 -0.20 -24.72
N ALA A 136 -13.11 -0.52 -25.65
CA ALA A 136 -13.06 -1.83 -26.31
C ALA A 136 -12.73 -3.00 -25.37
N PHE A 137 -12.14 -2.76 -24.20
CA PHE A 137 -11.82 -3.82 -23.24
C PHE A 137 -13.07 -4.33 -22.54
N ILE A 138 -14.02 -3.43 -22.26
CA ILE A 138 -15.27 -3.72 -21.55
C ILE A 138 -16.39 -4.08 -22.54
N GLU A 139 -16.41 -3.43 -23.72
CA GLU A 139 -17.53 -3.53 -24.66
C GLU A 139 -17.34 -4.59 -25.75
N SER A 140 -16.22 -5.33 -25.77
CA SER A 140 -15.97 -6.35 -26.80
C SER A 140 -16.99 -7.50 -26.70
N PRO A 141 -17.95 -7.64 -27.65
CA PRO A 141 -19.02 -8.63 -27.58
C PRO A 141 -18.58 -10.05 -27.99
N LEU A 142 -17.26 -10.26 -28.18
CA LEU A 142 -16.72 -11.42 -28.89
C LEU A 142 -16.59 -12.69 -28.04
N ALA A 143 -17.05 -12.69 -26.78
CA ALA A 143 -17.20 -13.92 -26.00
C ALA A 143 -18.45 -13.84 -25.10
N PRO A 144 -19.67 -14.10 -25.62
CA PRO A 144 -20.87 -14.24 -24.78
C PRO A 144 -20.79 -15.40 -23.78
N GLU A 145 -19.74 -16.23 -23.82
CA GLU A 145 -19.47 -17.30 -22.85
C GLU A 145 -18.51 -16.89 -21.72
N LEU A 146 -17.83 -15.74 -21.85
CA LEU A 146 -17.27 -15.02 -20.72
C LEU A 146 -18.32 -13.99 -20.31
N GLU A 147 -19.38 -14.47 -19.65
CA GLU A 147 -19.98 -13.66 -18.59
C GLU A 147 -18.84 -13.41 -17.60
N VAL A 148 -18.05 -12.37 -17.87
CA VAL A 148 -17.06 -11.85 -16.93
C VAL A 148 -17.88 -11.62 -15.67
N SER A 149 -17.63 -12.47 -14.67
CA SER A 149 -18.02 -12.21 -13.29
C SER A 149 -17.63 -10.75 -13.05
N GLY A 150 -18.58 -9.92 -12.60
CA GLY A 150 -18.78 -8.53 -13.05
C GLY A 150 -17.57 -7.60 -13.16
N ALA A 151 -17.79 -6.34 -13.55
CA ALA A 151 -16.70 -5.35 -13.72
C ALA A 151 -15.72 -5.25 -12.52
N GLU A 152 -16.13 -5.72 -11.35
CA GLU A 152 -15.32 -5.90 -10.15
C GLU A 152 -14.15 -6.87 -10.31
N ASP A 153 -14.35 -8.04 -10.93
CA ASP A 153 -13.30 -9.07 -11.07
C ASP A 153 -12.28 -8.68 -12.14
N ALA A 154 -12.62 -7.72 -13.00
CA ALA A 154 -11.69 -7.15 -13.95
C ALA A 154 -10.47 -6.52 -13.26
N LEU A 155 -10.64 -5.95 -12.05
CA LEU A 155 -9.54 -5.33 -11.29
C LEU A 155 -8.50 -6.36 -10.81
N ASP A 156 -8.84 -7.64 -10.80
CA ASP A 156 -7.92 -8.73 -10.48
C ASP A 156 -7.12 -9.24 -11.69
N LEU A 157 -7.46 -8.81 -12.91
CA LEU A 157 -6.72 -9.18 -14.11
C LEU A 157 -5.30 -8.62 -14.08
N ALA A 158 -4.32 -9.45 -14.42
CA ALA A 158 -2.91 -9.06 -14.50
C ALA A 158 -2.67 -7.97 -15.57
N ALA A 159 -3.56 -7.87 -16.55
CA ALA A 159 -3.53 -6.85 -17.59
C ALA A 159 -3.78 -5.44 -17.04
N LEU A 160 -4.59 -5.28 -15.98
CA LEU A 160 -4.97 -3.97 -15.49
C LEU A 160 -3.90 -3.42 -14.52
N VAL A 161 -3.03 -2.57 -15.05
CA VAL A 161 -1.97 -1.93 -14.29
C VAL A 161 -2.33 -0.49 -13.99
N PHE A 162 -2.38 -0.18 -12.69
CA PHE A 162 -2.52 1.19 -12.20
C PHE A 162 -1.18 1.72 -11.68
N SER A 163 -1.04 3.04 -11.65
CA SER A 163 0.09 3.72 -11.05
C SER A 163 -0.37 4.88 -10.18
N CYS A 164 0.38 5.12 -9.12
CA CYS A 164 0.19 6.28 -8.26
C CYS A 164 1.12 7.42 -8.68
N ALA A 165 0.55 8.56 -9.04
CA ALA A 165 1.32 9.72 -9.50
C ALA A 165 2.32 10.24 -8.44
N ASP A 166 1.97 10.15 -7.16
CA ASP A 166 2.85 10.58 -6.07
C ASP A 166 4.00 9.61 -5.83
N CYS A 167 3.75 8.29 -5.95
CA CYS A 167 4.79 7.29 -5.80
C CYS A 167 5.75 7.22 -6.99
N LEU A 168 5.28 7.53 -8.21
CA LEU A 168 6.16 7.64 -9.38
C LEU A 168 7.18 8.78 -9.24
N LYS A 169 6.83 9.88 -8.56
CA LYS A 169 7.72 11.02 -8.32
C LYS A 169 8.67 10.78 -7.15
N GLY A 170 8.29 9.92 -6.22
CA GLY A 170 9.08 9.60 -5.04
C GLY A 170 10.23 8.65 -5.34
N THR A 171 11.11 8.47 -4.36
CA THR A 171 12.10 7.39 -4.33
C THR A 171 11.47 6.02 -4.01
N TYR A 172 10.16 5.97 -3.74
CA TYR A 172 9.45 4.80 -3.24
C TYR A 172 8.72 4.06 -4.37
N HIS A 173 9.31 2.96 -4.82
CA HIS A 173 8.82 2.18 -5.96
C HIS A 173 7.56 1.33 -5.68
N MET A 174 7.13 1.17 -4.43
CA MET A 174 6.02 0.28 -4.04
C MET A 174 4.62 0.77 -4.47
N GLY A 175 4.52 1.91 -5.15
CA GLY A 175 3.29 2.40 -5.77
C GLY A 175 3.41 2.68 -7.26
N ALA A 176 4.52 2.27 -7.88
CA ALA A 176 4.75 2.54 -9.29
C ALA A 176 3.82 1.70 -10.16
N ALA A 177 3.72 0.39 -9.88
CA ALA A 177 2.84 -0.55 -10.57
C ALA A 177 1.96 -1.27 -9.55
N LEU A 178 0.64 -1.08 -9.65
CA LEU A 178 -0.39 -1.70 -8.83
C LEU A 178 -1.23 -2.59 -9.72
N VAL A 179 -1.31 -3.88 -9.37
CA VAL A 179 -2.03 -4.89 -10.14
C VAL A 179 -2.72 -5.84 -9.17
N GLY A 180 -3.99 -6.13 -9.43
CA GLY A 180 -4.85 -6.86 -8.49
C GLY A 180 -5.43 -5.94 -7.41
N TRP A 181 -6.66 -6.24 -7.00
CA TRP A 181 -7.41 -5.43 -6.03
C TRP A 181 -6.68 -5.30 -4.68
N ASP A 182 -6.13 -6.40 -4.17
CA ASP A 182 -5.42 -6.40 -2.88
C ASP A 182 -4.21 -5.46 -2.87
N ASN A 183 -3.48 -5.38 -3.98
CA ASN A 183 -2.32 -4.50 -4.09
C ASN A 183 -2.74 -3.03 -4.13
N ILE A 184 -3.82 -2.73 -4.87
CA ILE A 184 -4.44 -1.41 -4.91
C ILE A 184 -4.85 -0.97 -3.49
N LEU A 185 -5.55 -1.83 -2.74
CA LEU A 185 -6.00 -1.50 -1.39
C LEU A 185 -4.83 -1.29 -0.41
N THR A 186 -3.85 -2.19 -0.45
CA THR A 186 -2.67 -2.08 0.42
C THR A 186 -1.88 -0.81 0.12
N HIS A 187 -1.85 -0.37 -1.13
CA HIS A 187 -1.20 0.88 -1.53
C HIS A 187 -1.93 2.11 -0.98
N ILE A 188 -3.25 2.19 -1.16
CA ILE A 188 -4.07 3.32 -0.71
C ILE A 188 -3.94 3.53 0.81
N CYS A 189 -3.74 2.44 1.56
CA CYS A 189 -3.59 2.47 3.01
C CYS A 189 -2.26 3.09 3.52
N SER A 190 -1.17 3.04 2.74
CA SER A 190 0.17 3.08 3.35
C SER A 190 0.91 4.43 3.37
N SER A 191 0.45 5.51 2.74
CA SER A 191 1.27 6.73 2.66
C SER A 191 1.62 7.33 4.04
N ALA A 192 2.91 7.31 4.39
CA ALA A 192 3.44 7.74 5.70
C ALA A 192 3.18 9.23 6.00
N LEU A 193 2.95 10.02 4.95
CA LEU A 193 2.86 11.48 5.02
C LEU A 193 1.43 12.01 5.09
N SER A 194 0.47 11.22 5.56
CA SER A 194 -0.91 11.68 5.81
C SER A 194 -1.59 12.31 4.60
N ARG A 195 -1.16 12.06 3.37
CA ARG A 195 -1.88 12.50 2.18
C ARG A 195 -2.29 11.26 1.45
N TRP A 196 -3.60 11.05 1.37
CA TRP A 196 -4.19 10.05 0.50
C TRP A 196 -3.58 10.21 -0.90
N HIS A 197 -2.92 9.16 -1.39
CA HIS A 197 -2.38 9.11 -2.74
C HIS A 197 -3.52 8.76 -3.69
N GLY A 198 -4.50 9.66 -3.78
CA GLY A 198 -5.79 9.37 -4.38
C GLY A 198 -5.84 9.25 -5.88
N THR A 199 -4.78 9.68 -6.53
CA THR A 199 -4.72 9.69 -7.99
C THR A 199 -4.05 8.41 -8.45
N LEU A 200 -4.80 7.31 -8.30
CA LEU A 200 -4.55 6.11 -9.07
C LEU A 200 -4.98 6.38 -10.51
N ASN A 201 -4.04 6.17 -11.43
CA ASN A 201 -4.25 6.31 -12.85
C ASN A 201 -4.01 4.96 -13.51
N TRP A 202 -4.84 4.63 -14.49
CA TRP A 202 -4.52 3.51 -15.37
C TRP A 202 -3.22 3.83 -16.13
N SER A 203 -2.35 2.84 -16.24
CA SER A 203 -1.04 2.99 -16.87
C SER A 203 -0.98 2.23 -18.18
N GLU A 204 -1.09 2.94 -19.30
CA GLU A 204 -0.95 2.36 -20.64
C GLU A 204 0.37 1.60 -20.81
N LYS A 205 1.48 2.21 -20.37
CA LYS A 205 2.82 1.61 -20.42
C LYS A 205 2.89 0.33 -19.56
N GLY A 206 2.28 0.36 -18.38
CA GLY A 206 2.18 -0.79 -17.48
C GLY A 206 1.36 -1.92 -18.10
N HIS A 207 0.19 -1.59 -18.65
CA HIS A 207 -0.71 -2.52 -19.34
C HIS A 207 -0.02 -3.22 -20.51
N ALA A 208 0.60 -2.45 -21.42
CA ALA A 208 1.32 -3.01 -22.56
C ALA A 208 2.46 -3.96 -22.12
N SER A 209 3.18 -3.59 -21.05
CA SER A 209 4.22 -4.45 -20.47
C SER A 209 3.63 -5.74 -19.87
N ALA A 210 2.50 -5.66 -19.17
CA ALA A 210 1.81 -6.82 -18.64
C ALA A 210 1.35 -7.78 -19.75
N LEU A 211 0.80 -7.26 -20.85
CA LEU A 211 0.41 -8.05 -22.02
C LEU A 211 1.62 -8.80 -22.61
N ALA A 212 2.75 -8.12 -22.82
CA ALA A 212 3.97 -8.74 -23.34
C ALA A 212 4.51 -9.84 -22.41
N LEU A 213 4.45 -9.62 -21.08
CA LEU A 213 4.87 -10.63 -20.10
C LEU A 213 3.94 -11.86 -20.12
N MET A 214 2.63 -11.66 -20.22
CA MET A 214 1.64 -12.75 -20.30
C MET A 214 1.79 -13.56 -21.59
N GLU A 215 2.03 -12.89 -22.72
CA GLU A 215 2.30 -13.55 -24.00
C GLU A 215 3.52 -14.46 -23.91
N LEU A 216 4.63 -13.99 -23.30
CA LEU A 216 5.84 -14.78 -23.13
C LEU A 216 5.64 -16.05 -22.31
N VAL A 217 4.71 -16.05 -21.35
CA VAL A 217 4.38 -17.22 -20.51
C VAL A 217 3.17 -18.00 -21.02
N GLY A 218 2.63 -17.66 -22.20
CA GLY A 218 1.50 -18.35 -22.82
C GLY A 218 0.18 -18.20 -22.05
N LYS A 219 -0.05 -17.07 -21.41
CA LYS A 219 -1.26 -16.77 -20.62
C LYS A 219 -2.22 -15.85 -21.40
N ASP A 220 -3.53 -16.09 -21.28
CA ASP A 220 -4.56 -15.24 -21.91
C ASP A 220 -4.83 -14.01 -21.03
N PRO A 221 -4.58 -12.77 -21.51
CA PRO A 221 -4.75 -11.56 -20.72
C PRO A 221 -6.19 -11.27 -20.28
N ARG A 222 -7.19 -11.94 -20.86
CA ARG A 222 -8.61 -11.75 -20.52
C ARG A 222 -9.06 -12.53 -19.28
N THR A 223 -8.30 -13.56 -18.90
CA THR A 223 -8.65 -14.45 -17.79
C THR A 223 -7.55 -14.56 -16.74
N THR A 224 -6.33 -14.16 -17.10
CA THR A 224 -5.18 -14.30 -16.20
C THR A 224 -5.22 -13.22 -15.13
N THR A 225 -5.33 -13.66 -13.87
CA THR A 225 -5.30 -12.78 -12.71
C THR A 225 -3.88 -12.43 -12.29
N ALA A 226 -3.73 -11.40 -11.46
CA ALA A 226 -2.45 -11.06 -10.85
C ALA A 226 -1.90 -12.22 -10.01
N GLU A 227 -2.78 -12.96 -9.31
CA GLU A 227 -2.41 -14.13 -8.53
C GLU A 227 -1.89 -15.27 -9.42
N ASP A 228 -2.50 -15.50 -10.58
CA ASP A 228 -2.00 -16.50 -11.55
C ASP A 228 -0.58 -16.20 -12.00
N MET A 229 -0.27 -14.91 -12.26
CA MET A 229 1.08 -14.48 -12.63
C MET A 229 2.07 -14.57 -11.47
N ASP A 230 1.62 -14.30 -10.23
CA ASP A 230 2.44 -14.49 -9.02
C ASP A 230 2.79 -15.97 -8.81
N LYS A 231 1.82 -16.89 -9.01
CA LYS A 231 2.00 -18.35 -8.88
C LYS A 231 2.96 -18.94 -9.90
N LEU A 232 3.04 -18.39 -11.10
CA LEU A 232 4.02 -18.83 -12.11
C LEU A 232 5.46 -18.65 -11.63
N ASP A 233 5.72 -17.65 -10.80
CA ASP A 233 7.05 -17.32 -10.26
C ASP A 233 8.14 -17.31 -11.36
N ALA A 234 7.78 -16.79 -12.54
CA ALA A 234 8.69 -16.68 -13.68
C ALA A 234 9.73 -15.57 -13.47
N ARG A 235 10.84 -15.64 -14.22
CA ARG A 235 11.90 -14.61 -14.20
C ARG A 235 12.13 -14.07 -15.59
N PHE A 236 12.33 -12.76 -15.67
CA PHE A 236 12.49 -12.04 -16.93
C PHE A 236 13.74 -11.17 -16.90
N PHE A 237 14.29 -10.91 -18.09
CA PHE A 237 15.24 -9.82 -18.32
C PHE A 237 14.60 -8.71 -19.14
N CYS A 238 14.93 -7.47 -18.77
CA CYS A 238 14.73 -6.30 -19.61
C CYS A 238 15.86 -6.23 -20.65
N GLU A 239 15.55 -6.35 -21.94
CA GLU A 239 16.59 -6.34 -22.97
C GLU A 239 17.19 -4.94 -23.21
N GLY A 240 16.38 -3.90 -23.01
CA GLY A 240 16.80 -2.49 -23.11
C GLY A 240 17.78 -2.06 -22.01
N CYS A 241 17.84 -2.82 -20.90
CA CYS A 241 18.81 -2.56 -19.85
C CYS A 241 20.22 -3.04 -20.22
N GLU A 242 21.18 -2.13 -20.12
CA GLU A 242 22.59 -2.45 -20.25
C GLU A 242 23.06 -3.44 -19.17
N TYR A 243 24.06 -4.26 -19.54
CA TYR A 243 24.77 -5.07 -18.57
C TYR A 243 25.50 -4.17 -17.58
N THR A 244 25.31 -4.43 -16.29
CA THR A 244 26.11 -3.78 -15.26
C THR A 244 27.41 -4.56 -15.08
N ASN A 245 28.54 -3.86 -14.94
CA ASN A 245 29.82 -4.48 -14.64
C ASN A 245 30.05 -4.40 -13.12
N SER A 246 30.20 -5.56 -12.48
CA SER A 246 30.67 -5.63 -11.09
C SER A 246 31.77 -6.67 -10.98
N THR A 247 32.92 -6.29 -10.42
CA THR A 247 34.08 -7.17 -10.25
C THR A 247 34.54 -7.87 -11.54
N GLY A 248 34.50 -7.18 -12.69
CA GLY A 248 34.88 -7.74 -13.99
C GLY A 248 33.88 -8.72 -14.61
N VAL A 249 32.72 -8.92 -13.98
CA VAL A 249 31.64 -9.76 -14.49
C VAL A 249 30.48 -8.87 -14.97
N LYS A 250 30.01 -9.14 -16.19
CA LYS A 250 28.80 -8.55 -16.75
C LYS A 250 27.57 -9.25 -16.18
N TRP A 251 26.62 -8.51 -15.67
CA TRP A 251 25.39 -9.06 -15.11
C TRP A 251 24.17 -8.24 -15.50
N ARG A 252 23.00 -8.89 -15.48
CA ARG A 252 21.68 -8.28 -15.65
C ARG A 252 20.80 -8.73 -14.50
N LYS A 253 19.93 -7.84 -14.01
CA LYS A 253 18.99 -8.20 -12.95
C LYS A 253 17.87 -9.05 -13.54
N ALA A 254 17.67 -10.25 -13.00
CA ALA A 254 16.47 -11.04 -13.25
C ALA A 254 15.32 -10.45 -12.40
N LEU A 255 14.16 -10.29 -13.01
CA LEU A 255 13.01 -9.62 -12.41
C LEU A 255 11.83 -10.59 -12.34
N LYS A 256 11.06 -10.53 -11.25
CA LYS A 256 9.69 -11.04 -11.18
C LYS A 256 8.78 -10.17 -12.04
N TRP A 257 7.62 -10.69 -12.45
CA TRP A 257 6.70 -9.95 -13.34
C TRP A 257 6.24 -8.60 -12.75
N ARG A 258 5.93 -8.52 -11.44
CA ARG A 258 5.60 -7.22 -10.78
C ARG A 258 6.79 -6.26 -10.75
N GLU A 259 8.01 -6.78 -10.60
CA GLU A 259 9.23 -5.97 -10.68
C GLU A 259 9.47 -5.47 -12.11
N CYS A 260 9.08 -6.24 -13.14
CA CYS A 260 9.12 -5.80 -14.53
C CYS A 260 8.19 -4.60 -14.78
N LEU A 261 6.96 -4.64 -14.23
CA LEU A 261 6.02 -3.52 -14.35
C LEU A 261 6.55 -2.27 -13.66
N THR A 262 7.03 -2.43 -12.42
CA THR A 262 7.68 -1.34 -11.66
C THR A 262 8.89 -0.79 -12.42
N HIS A 263 9.70 -1.67 -13.00
CA HIS A 263 10.86 -1.29 -13.80
C HIS A 263 10.47 -0.41 -14.99
N VAL A 264 9.44 -0.78 -15.75
CA VAL A 264 8.96 -0.01 -16.90
C VAL A 264 8.46 1.38 -16.53
N LEU A 265 7.84 1.52 -15.36
CA LEU A 265 7.25 2.77 -14.90
C LEU A 265 8.27 3.69 -14.20
N CYS A 266 9.32 3.14 -13.61
CA CYS A 266 10.35 3.92 -12.91
C CYS A 266 11.66 4.11 -13.67
N CYS A 267 11.91 3.35 -14.74
CA CYS A 267 13.16 3.46 -15.49
C CYS A 267 13.13 4.69 -16.43
N VAL A 268 13.61 5.84 -15.93
CA VAL A 268 13.73 7.12 -16.68
C VAL A 268 15.06 7.20 -17.45
N LYS A 269 15.61 6.06 -17.89
CA LYS A 269 16.89 6.09 -18.63
C LYS A 269 16.65 6.59 -20.06
N PRO A 270 17.49 7.49 -20.60
CA PRO A 270 17.40 7.92 -21.99
C PRO A 270 17.32 6.71 -22.94
N GLY A 271 16.29 6.65 -23.78
CA GLY A 271 16.01 5.53 -24.68
C GLY A 271 14.93 4.53 -24.22
N HIS A 272 14.52 4.56 -22.95
CA HIS A 272 13.41 3.73 -22.43
C HIS A 272 12.01 4.36 -22.58
N ASP A 273 11.94 5.65 -22.92
CA ASP A 273 10.66 6.36 -23.05
C ASP A 273 10.04 6.23 -24.45
N ASP A 274 10.89 6.05 -25.48
CA ASP A 274 10.43 6.05 -26.88
C ASP A 274 10.34 4.65 -27.50
N THR A 275 10.83 3.60 -26.83
CA THR A 275 10.81 2.23 -27.36
C THR A 275 9.95 1.30 -26.51
N PRO A 276 9.10 0.47 -27.13
CA PRO A 276 8.39 -0.59 -26.40
C PRO A 276 9.41 -1.46 -25.65
N GLN A 277 9.20 -1.65 -24.36
CA GLN A 277 10.10 -2.45 -23.56
C GLN A 277 10.02 -3.90 -24.02
N THR A 278 11.14 -4.46 -24.48
CA THR A 278 11.21 -5.89 -24.80
C THR A 278 11.70 -6.67 -23.59
N TRP A 279 11.04 -7.81 -23.37
CA TRP A 279 11.25 -8.73 -22.27
C TRP A 279 11.76 -10.06 -22.80
N LEU A 280 12.65 -10.69 -22.04
CA LEU A 280 13.13 -12.04 -22.31
C LEU A 280 12.78 -12.94 -21.13
N LEU A 281 12.00 -14.00 -21.39
CA LEU A 281 11.73 -15.05 -20.42
C LEU A 281 12.97 -15.91 -20.22
N LEU A 282 13.37 -16.13 -18.97
CA LEU A 282 14.46 -17.05 -18.63
C LEU A 282 14.03 -18.50 -18.84
N SER A 283 14.95 -19.35 -19.30
CA SER A 283 14.73 -20.80 -19.30
C SER A 283 14.54 -21.30 -17.87
N GLU A 284 13.92 -22.47 -17.72
CA GLU A 284 13.66 -23.06 -16.41
C GLU A 284 14.96 -23.28 -15.63
N GLU A 285 16.04 -23.73 -16.27
CA GLU A 285 17.33 -23.94 -15.62
C GLU A 285 17.96 -22.64 -15.14
N ALA A 286 17.85 -21.58 -15.95
CA ALA A 286 18.37 -20.27 -15.59
C ALA A 286 17.53 -19.62 -14.48
N ALA A 287 16.20 -19.77 -14.54
CA ALA A 287 15.28 -19.31 -13.50
C ALA A 287 15.55 -20.04 -12.16
N GLN A 288 15.74 -21.36 -12.17
CA GLN A 288 16.10 -22.13 -10.96
C GLN A 288 17.43 -21.65 -10.37
N SER A 289 18.44 -21.42 -11.22
CA SER A 289 19.74 -20.86 -10.79
C SER A 289 19.59 -19.47 -10.15
N VAL A 290 18.71 -18.62 -10.68
CA VAL A 290 18.35 -17.33 -10.05
C VAL A 290 17.69 -17.57 -8.69
N LYS A 291 16.62 -18.39 -8.64
CA LYS A 291 15.84 -18.67 -7.43
C LYS A 291 16.68 -19.22 -6.28
N LEU A 292 17.65 -20.08 -6.56
CA LEU A 292 18.59 -20.61 -5.56
C LEU A 292 19.48 -19.53 -4.91
N ARG A 293 19.68 -18.39 -5.58
CA ARG A 293 20.50 -17.26 -5.11
C ARG A 293 19.67 -16.12 -4.54
N GLU A 294 18.37 -16.10 -4.84
CA GLU A 294 17.44 -15.17 -4.22
C GLU A 294 17.42 -15.45 -2.72
N GLY A 295 17.51 -14.38 -1.93
CA GLY A 295 17.29 -14.51 -0.49
C GLY A 295 15.85 -14.97 -0.22
N PRO A 296 15.58 -15.54 0.97
CA PRO A 296 14.20 -15.83 1.37
C PRO A 296 13.37 -14.55 1.27
N TYR A 297 12.26 -14.62 0.56
CA TYR A 297 11.28 -13.55 0.47
C TYR A 297 10.02 -13.95 1.24
N PRO A 298 9.44 -13.06 2.06
CA PRO A 298 9.97 -11.75 2.45
C PRO A 298 11.26 -11.84 3.31
N LEU A 299 12.02 -10.75 3.37
CA LEU A 299 13.26 -10.70 4.17
C LEU A 299 12.95 -10.87 5.65
N ARG A 300 13.59 -11.85 6.30
CA ARG A 300 13.33 -12.21 7.71
C ARG A 300 13.83 -11.18 8.72
N ASN A 301 14.90 -10.45 8.39
CA ASN A 301 15.58 -9.50 9.28
C ASN A 301 15.07 -8.05 9.13
N ARG A 302 13.81 -7.89 8.76
CA ARG A 302 13.19 -6.58 8.52
C ARG A 302 11.95 -6.43 9.40
N PRO A 303 11.68 -5.22 9.93
CA PRO A 303 10.49 -4.93 10.72
C PRO A 303 9.26 -4.79 9.80
N ILE A 304 8.90 -5.88 9.13
CA ILE A 304 7.81 -5.97 8.14
C ILE A 304 6.89 -7.16 8.42
N TRP A 305 7.07 -7.83 9.55
CA TRP A 305 6.31 -9.01 9.94
C TRP A 305 5.35 -8.68 11.08
N GLY A 306 4.18 -9.32 11.05
CA GLY A 306 3.16 -9.24 12.08
C GLY A 306 2.68 -10.59 12.54
N CYS A 307 2.10 -10.62 13.74
CA CYS A 307 1.38 -11.79 14.23
C CYS A 307 0.04 -11.86 13.50
N GLY A 308 -0.27 -13.02 12.92
CA GLY A 308 -1.56 -13.31 12.32
C GLY A 308 -2.61 -13.83 13.31
N LEU A 309 -2.30 -13.84 14.61
CA LEU A 309 -3.21 -14.29 15.67
C LEU A 309 -3.64 -13.14 16.61
N CYS A 310 -2.94 -11.99 16.58
CA CYS A 310 -3.31 -10.82 17.37
C CYS A 310 -2.82 -9.50 16.76
N THR A 311 -3.38 -8.38 17.21
CA THR A 311 -3.11 -7.04 16.65
C THR A 311 -1.82 -6.39 17.17
N LYS A 312 -0.99 -7.09 17.97
CA LYS A 312 0.17 -6.51 18.67
C LYS A 312 1.17 -5.87 17.72
N HIS A 313 1.45 -6.53 16.60
CA HIS A 313 2.43 -6.08 15.61
C HIS A 313 1.81 -5.31 14.44
N LEU A 314 0.54 -4.90 14.54
CA LEU A 314 -0.12 -4.19 13.45
C LEU A 314 0.43 -2.76 13.27
N GLU A 315 0.76 -2.08 14.37
CA GLU A 315 1.28 -0.69 14.35
C GLU A 315 2.80 -0.64 14.27
N THR A 316 3.43 -1.59 14.92
CA THR A 316 4.88 -1.74 14.98
C THR A 316 5.21 -3.17 14.56
N PRO A 317 5.23 -3.45 13.25
CA PRO A 317 5.78 -4.69 12.74
C PRO A 317 7.21 -4.89 13.21
N GLU A 318 7.54 -6.15 13.36
CA GLU A 318 8.79 -6.58 13.97
C GLU A 318 9.56 -7.47 13.00
N GLU A 319 10.78 -7.82 13.37
CA GLU A 319 11.55 -8.83 12.63
C GLU A 319 10.87 -10.20 12.74
N HIS A 320 11.02 -11.02 11.71
CA HIS A 320 10.40 -12.35 11.65
C HIS A 320 10.70 -13.18 12.91
N ALA A 321 11.94 -13.17 13.39
CA ALA A 321 12.33 -13.92 14.58
C ALA A 321 11.58 -13.46 15.85
N ALA A 322 11.36 -12.14 15.99
CA ALA A 322 10.61 -11.59 17.12
C ALA A 322 9.12 -11.97 17.05
N VAL A 323 8.53 -11.95 15.85
CA VAL A 323 7.13 -12.37 15.65
C VAL A 323 6.96 -13.87 15.91
N VAL A 324 7.86 -14.73 15.42
CA VAL A 324 7.84 -16.17 15.71
C VAL A 324 7.96 -16.43 17.22
N ASN A 325 8.87 -15.73 17.90
CA ASN A 325 9.00 -15.85 19.36
C ASN A 325 7.72 -15.41 20.07
N HIS A 326 7.08 -14.32 19.63
CA HIS A 326 5.80 -13.90 20.16
C HIS A 326 4.71 -14.95 19.96
N ILE A 327 4.54 -15.51 18.75
CA ILE A 327 3.52 -16.53 18.47
C ILE A 327 3.75 -17.77 19.36
N THR A 328 4.99 -18.24 19.45
CA THR A 328 5.33 -19.44 20.22
C THR A 328 5.25 -19.27 21.74
N THR A 329 5.20 -18.04 22.24
CA THR A 329 5.14 -17.74 23.69
C THR A 329 3.76 -17.25 24.14
N GLU A 330 3.11 -16.41 23.34
CA GLU A 330 1.80 -15.81 23.65
C GLU A 330 0.63 -16.55 23.01
N HIS A 331 0.87 -17.36 21.97
CA HIS A 331 -0.16 -18.12 21.23
C HIS A 331 0.12 -19.63 21.15
N VAL A 332 0.72 -20.19 22.22
CA VAL A 332 1.10 -21.61 22.27
C VAL A 332 -0.10 -22.56 22.18
N ASP A 333 -1.25 -22.14 22.69
CA ASP A 333 -2.47 -22.94 22.73
C ASP A 333 -3.18 -22.99 21.36
N GLU A 334 -3.03 -21.94 20.53
CA GLU A 334 -3.67 -21.82 19.22
C GLU A 334 -2.92 -22.54 18.10
N VAL A 335 -1.59 -22.52 18.11
CA VAL A 335 -0.76 -23.08 17.03
C VAL A 335 -0.48 -24.59 17.21
N GLY A 336 -0.57 -25.07 18.46
CA GLY A 336 -0.13 -26.41 18.80
C GLY A 336 1.40 -26.55 18.75
N ALA A 337 1.97 -27.42 19.59
CA ALA A 337 3.40 -27.43 19.88
C ALA A 337 4.35 -27.81 18.71
N ILE A 338 3.85 -28.16 17.51
CA ILE A 338 4.65 -28.81 16.44
C ILE A 338 4.33 -28.30 15.02
N ALA A 339 3.42 -27.34 14.83
CA ALA A 339 3.11 -26.84 13.48
C ALA A 339 4.19 -25.86 12.97
N GLU A 340 4.60 -26.03 11.70
CA GLU A 340 5.34 -24.99 10.98
C GLU A 340 4.41 -23.80 10.77
N LEU A 341 4.85 -22.60 11.12
CA LEU A 341 4.03 -21.39 11.05
C LEU A 341 3.73 -21.02 9.58
N GLU A 342 2.46 -20.83 9.27
CA GLU A 342 1.98 -20.53 7.92
C GLU A 342 1.96 -19.02 7.66
N ILE A 343 2.55 -18.56 6.55
CA ILE A 343 2.44 -17.17 6.10
C ILE A 343 1.01 -16.92 5.60
N GLY A 344 0.41 -15.81 6.03
CA GLY A 344 -0.97 -15.43 5.77
C GLY A 344 -1.92 -15.85 6.90
N ARG A 345 -1.57 -16.88 7.67
CA ARG A 345 -2.36 -17.34 8.82
C ARG A 345 -1.70 -16.96 10.14
N ASP A 346 -0.52 -17.49 10.43
CA ASP A 346 0.18 -17.24 11.70
C ASP A 346 1.12 -16.05 11.58
N LEU A 347 1.75 -15.89 10.42
CA LEU A 347 2.67 -14.80 10.10
C LEU A 347 2.05 -13.91 9.02
N VAL A 348 1.86 -12.64 9.32
CA VAL A 348 1.39 -11.66 8.32
C VAL A 348 2.57 -10.85 7.83
N TYR A 349 2.66 -10.67 6.52
CA TYR A 349 3.66 -9.84 5.88
C TYR A 349 3.04 -8.50 5.48
N PHE A 350 3.69 -7.39 5.85
CA PHE A 350 3.26 -6.04 5.52
C PHE A 350 4.20 -5.39 4.51
N PRO A 351 4.07 -5.70 3.20
CA PRO A 351 4.99 -5.20 2.18
C PRO A 351 5.07 -3.69 2.15
N ASN A 352 3.94 -3.01 2.37
CA ASN A 352 3.82 -1.59 2.07
C ASN A 352 3.97 -0.68 3.30
N LEU A 353 3.89 -1.19 4.54
CA LEU A 353 3.79 -0.33 5.73
C LEU A 353 5.09 0.42 6.07
N PHE A 354 6.24 0.02 5.51
CA PHE A 354 7.54 0.63 5.81
C PHE A 354 8.33 0.93 4.55
N THR A 355 7.93 2.00 3.87
CA THR A 355 8.61 2.55 2.69
C THR A 355 10.07 2.94 2.96
N ASP A 356 10.46 3.19 4.21
CA ASP A 356 11.79 3.72 4.54
C ASP A 356 12.90 2.67 4.43
N PHE A 357 12.55 1.38 4.36
CA PHE A 357 13.50 0.27 4.29
C PHE A 357 13.51 -0.41 2.93
N LEU A 358 13.34 0.35 1.84
CA LEU A 358 13.35 -0.19 0.48
C LEU A 358 14.47 -1.21 0.31
N GLU A 359 14.08 -2.36 -0.22
CA GLU A 359 14.99 -3.37 -0.71
C GLU A 359 16.02 -2.68 -1.62
N LYS A 360 17.30 -2.72 -1.24
CA LYS A 360 18.31 -2.80 -2.29
C LYS A 360 17.92 -4.04 -3.09
N PRO A 361 17.57 -3.89 -4.37
CA PRO A 361 17.02 -4.99 -5.15
C PRO A 361 17.92 -6.21 -5.07
N SER A 362 17.28 -7.38 -5.18
CA SER A 362 17.87 -8.71 -5.18
C SER A 362 19.24 -8.80 -5.86
N TRP A 363 20.11 -9.64 -5.28
CA TRP A 363 21.51 -9.81 -5.66
C TRP A 363 21.70 -9.94 -7.18
N PRO A 364 22.77 -9.34 -7.75
CA PRO A 364 23.02 -9.37 -9.18
C PRO A 364 23.18 -10.80 -9.71
N TYR A 365 22.40 -11.18 -10.74
CA TYR A 365 22.58 -12.45 -11.44
C TYR A 365 23.82 -12.39 -12.32
N LYS A 366 24.91 -13.01 -11.86
CA LYS A 366 26.13 -13.18 -12.64
C LYS A 366 25.88 -14.16 -13.79
N LEU A 367 25.80 -13.63 -15.01
CA LEU A 367 26.08 -14.42 -16.20
C LEU A 367 27.60 -14.60 -16.22
N TYR A 368 28.06 -15.80 -15.92
CA TYR A 368 29.45 -16.13 -16.22
C TYR A 368 29.60 -16.01 -17.74
N PRO A 369 30.56 -15.21 -18.25
CA PRO A 369 30.85 -15.25 -19.66
C PRO A 369 31.20 -16.70 -19.98
N SER A 370 30.36 -17.36 -20.78
CA SER A 370 30.75 -18.57 -21.49
C SER A 370 32.10 -18.26 -22.12
N HIS A 371 33.14 -18.99 -21.72
CA HIS A 371 34.49 -18.86 -22.26
C HIS A 371 34.39 -18.60 -23.76
N THR A 372 34.93 -17.47 -24.18
CA THR A 372 35.03 -16.99 -25.56
C THR A 372 35.03 -18.11 -26.60
N MET A 373 33.89 -18.37 -27.24
CA MET A 373 33.86 -18.92 -28.58
C MET A 373 33.67 -17.75 -29.55
N SER A 374 34.77 -17.38 -30.18
CA SER A 374 34.82 -16.39 -31.27
C SER A 374 34.22 -17.02 -32.53
N GLN A 375 32.92 -17.20 -32.58
CA GLN A 375 32.17 -17.52 -33.80
C GLN A 375 30.71 -17.14 -33.57
N THR A 376 30.17 -16.30 -34.45
CA THR A 376 28.75 -15.90 -34.49
C THR A 376 27.88 -17.15 -34.60
N PRO A 377 27.03 -17.47 -33.59
CA PRO A 377 26.09 -18.58 -33.72
C PRO A 377 24.88 -18.12 -34.54
N SER A 378 24.43 -18.98 -35.45
CA SER A 378 23.14 -18.84 -36.13
C SER A 378 22.00 -18.99 -35.12
N LYS A 379 20.82 -18.49 -35.49
CA LYS A 379 19.60 -18.37 -34.67
C LYS A 379 19.04 -19.66 -34.05
N GLU A 380 19.71 -20.81 -34.14
CA GLU A 380 19.16 -22.13 -33.80
C GLU A 380 19.91 -22.92 -32.71
N GLU A 381 20.99 -22.41 -32.12
CA GLU A 381 21.69 -23.13 -31.04
C GLU A 381 21.66 -22.38 -29.70
N ILE A 382 20.57 -22.56 -28.94
CA ILE A 382 20.56 -22.38 -27.48
C ILE A 382 19.89 -23.61 -26.86
N ILE A 383 20.59 -24.76 -26.87
CA ILE A 383 20.27 -25.91 -26.01
C ILE A 383 21.56 -26.55 -25.49
N CYS A 384 21.65 -26.61 -24.16
CA CYS A 384 22.52 -27.44 -23.30
C CYS A 384 24.04 -27.21 -23.30
N LYS A 385 24.59 -26.97 -22.08
CA LYS A 385 25.59 -27.85 -21.42
C LYS A 385 26.00 -27.30 -20.05
N LEU A 386 25.53 -27.93 -18.96
CA LEU A 386 26.19 -27.95 -17.65
C LEU A 386 25.99 -29.34 -17.01
N ARG A 387 27.06 -30.14 -17.04
CA ARG A 387 27.34 -31.20 -16.06
C ARG A 387 28.59 -30.79 -15.31
#